data_AF-A0A2T0TED3-F1
#
_entry.id   AF-A0A2T0TED3-F1
#
_cell.length_a   1.000
_cell.length_b   1.000
_cell.length_c   1.000
_cell.angle_alpha   90.00
_cell.angle_beta   90.00
_cell.angle_gamma   90.00
#
_symmetry.space_group_name_H-M   'P 1'
#
loop_
_entity.id
_entity.type
_entity.pdbx_description
1 polymer ?
#
loop_
_entity_poly.entity_id
_entity_poly.type
_entity_poly.pdbx_seq_one_letter_code
_entity_poly.pdbx_strand_id
1 'polypeptide(L)'
;MSSALTDPRYTVPPVPAADQGVAWLRASVARFCDGPAHERRRALVVAELAAVDPRTLAGRRGSSPVAVLAEALGLAVAPEDVELVAGCYQPHTAVTPEADDAVARLVEACGGVPDERTANRIGLLVQACAATAALVAGVHPPVPVTRRVAPDGTLVVVDLTDHPFGLGAHACPGREHALAIAGGPTR
;
A
#
# COMPACT_ATOMS: atom_id res chain seq x y z
N MET A 1 16.66 14.98 6.93
CA MET A 1 16.56 13.53 6.67
C MET A 1 15.73 13.19 5.42
N SER A 2 15.01 14.14 4.81
CA SER A 2 14.25 13.92 3.57
C SER A 2 15.07 13.51 2.35
N SER A 3 16.38 13.77 2.33
CA SER A 3 17.27 13.35 1.24
C SER A 3 17.24 11.84 0.99
N ALA A 4 17.06 11.02 2.03
CA ALA A 4 16.95 9.56 1.87
C ALA A 4 15.68 9.10 1.11
N LEU A 5 14.68 9.97 0.96
CA LEU A 5 13.48 9.68 0.15
C LEU A 5 13.69 9.97 -1.35
N THR A 6 14.64 10.83 -1.69
CA THR A 6 14.85 11.33 -3.06
C THR A 6 16.20 10.95 -3.66
N ASP A 7 17.20 10.62 -2.83
CA ASP A 7 18.51 10.18 -3.28
C ASP A 7 18.41 8.73 -3.81
N PRO A 8 18.68 8.49 -5.10
CA PRO A 8 18.51 7.18 -5.72
C PRO A 8 19.46 6.11 -5.18
N ARG A 9 20.49 6.50 -4.41
CA ARG A 9 21.40 5.54 -3.76
C ARG A 9 20.78 4.93 -2.50
N TYR A 10 19.68 5.48 -1.99
CA TYR A 10 18.89 4.90 -0.91
C TYR A 10 17.77 4.05 -1.51
N THR A 11 17.89 2.73 -1.38
CA THR A 11 16.97 1.77 -1.99
C THR A 11 15.93 1.27 -0.99
N VAL A 12 14.89 0.63 -1.49
CA VAL A 12 13.88 -0.08 -0.71
C VAL A 12 14.47 -1.40 -0.20
N PRO A 13 14.22 -1.79 1.07
CA PRO A 13 14.65 -3.07 1.58
C PRO A 13 14.16 -4.23 0.70
N PRO A 14 15.04 -5.13 0.26
CA PRO A 14 14.67 -6.22 -0.61
C PRO A 14 13.75 -7.20 0.10
N VAL A 15 12.82 -7.80 -0.66
CA VAL A 15 11.97 -8.90 -0.21
C VAL A 15 12.29 -10.16 -1.03
N PRO A 16 12.38 -11.35 -0.40
CA PRO A 16 12.60 -12.59 -1.14
C PRO A 16 11.48 -12.86 -2.15
N ALA A 17 11.82 -13.49 -3.27
CA ALA A 17 10.83 -13.98 -4.22
C ALA A 17 10.04 -15.14 -3.62
N ALA A 18 8.76 -15.22 -3.98
CA ALA A 18 7.84 -16.28 -3.59
C ALA A 18 6.72 -16.39 -4.63
N ASP A 19 6.07 -17.55 -4.66
CA ASP A 19 5.04 -17.94 -5.62
C ASP A 19 3.61 -17.89 -5.04
N GLN A 20 3.46 -17.90 -3.71
CA GLN A 20 2.16 -17.82 -3.04
C GLN A 20 2.18 -17.02 -1.73
N GLY A 21 0.96 -16.73 -1.23
CA GLY A 21 0.72 -16.11 0.07
C GLY A 21 1.21 -14.67 0.21
N VAL A 22 1.37 -14.22 1.44
CA VAL A 22 1.84 -12.86 1.78
C VAL A 22 3.26 -12.63 1.26
N ALA A 23 4.09 -13.67 1.21
CA ALA A 23 5.43 -13.58 0.65
C ALA A 23 5.38 -13.22 -0.85
N TRP A 24 4.54 -13.89 -1.64
CA TRP A 24 4.32 -13.54 -3.05
C TRP A 24 3.76 -12.14 -3.21
N LEU A 25 2.78 -11.77 -2.37
CA LEU A 25 2.21 -10.43 -2.41
C LEU A 25 3.30 -9.37 -2.19
N ARG A 26 4.13 -9.52 -1.17
CA ARG A 26 5.27 -8.61 -0.89
C ARG A 26 6.22 -8.55 -2.09
N ALA A 27 6.57 -9.69 -2.67
CA ALA A 27 7.48 -9.78 -3.81
C ALA A 27 6.93 -9.17 -5.12
N SER A 28 5.60 -9.00 -5.22
CA SER A 28 4.90 -8.62 -6.46
C SER A 28 4.33 -7.20 -6.47
N VAL A 29 4.28 -6.52 -5.32
CA VAL A 29 3.83 -5.12 -5.23
C VAL A 29 4.94 -4.11 -5.58
N ALA A 30 4.53 -2.89 -5.93
CA ALA A 30 5.46 -1.76 -6.12
C ALA A 30 6.14 -1.31 -4.81
N ARG A 31 5.50 -1.50 -3.65
CA ARG A 31 5.97 -0.95 -2.35
C ARG A 31 7.36 -1.44 -1.94
N PHE A 32 7.74 -2.65 -2.35
CA PHE A 32 8.94 -3.35 -1.87
C PHE A 32 9.97 -3.61 -2.98
N CYS A 33 9.97 -2.79 -4.04
CA CYS A 33 10.95 -2.90 -5.12
C CYS A 33 11.40 -1.54 -5.65
N ASP A 34 12.48 -1.55 -6.44
CA ASP A 34 13.04 -0.40 -7.14
C ASP A 34 13.21 -0.69 -8.64
N GLY A 35 13.64 0.33 -9.39
CA GLY A 35 14.03 0.21 -10.79
C GLY A 35 12.87 -0.16 -11.73
N PRO A 36 13.16 -0.86 -12.85
CA PRO A 36 12.15 -1.15 -13.88
C PRO A 36 10.95 -1.97 -13.38
N ALA A 37 11.15 -2.83 -12.38
CA ALA A 37 10.05 -3.58 -11.75
C ALA A 37 9.11 -2.64 -10.98
N HIS A 38 9.67 -1.70 -10.22
CA HIS A 38 8.90 -0.67 -9.53
C HIS A 38 8.14 0.22 -10.51
N GLU A 39 8.78 0.70 -11.56
CA GLU A 39 8.13 1.54 -12.58
C GLU A 39 6.91 0.85 -13.19
N ARG A 40 7.06 -0.41 -13.62
CA ARG A 40 5.96 -1.20 -14.18
C ARG A 40 4.83 -1.42 -13.19
N ARG A 41 5.14 -1.87 -11.96
CA ARG A 41 4.13 -2.16 -10.92
C ARG A 41 3.44 -0.88 -10.45
N ARG A 42 4.16 0.22 -10.32
CA ARG A 42 3.62 1.53 -10.00
C ARG A 42 2.68 2.03 -11.09
N ALA A 43 3.01 1.81 -12.37
CA ALA A 43 2.12 2.16 -13.47
C ALA A 43 0.76 1.43 -13.37
N LEU A 44 0.76 0.15 -12.96
CA LEU A 44 -0.48 -0.59 -12.67
C LEU A 44 -1.28 0.08 -11.54
N VAL A 45 -0.63 0.43 -10.42
CA VAL A 45 -1.28 1.12 -9.30
C VAL A 45 -1.88 2.45 -9.74
N VAL A 46 -1.13 3.25 -10.49
CA VAL A 46 -1.60 4.56 -10.98
C VAL A 46 -2.77 4.40 -11.94
N ALA A 47 -2.76 3.39 -12.81
CA ALA A 47 -3.86 3.12 -13.73
C ALA A 47 -5.14 2.72 -12.99
N GLU A 48 -5.06 1.86 -11.97
CA GLU A 48 -6.21 1.48 -11.14
C GLU A 48 -6.79 2.70 -10.37
N LEU A 49 -5.92 3.54 -9.79
CA LEU A 49 -6.35 4.74 -9.08
C LEU A 49 -6.94 5.82 -10.02
N ALA A 50 -6.41 5.95 -11.24
CA ALA A 50 -6.91 6.93 -12.21
C ALA A 50 -8.35 6.61 -12.69
N ALA A 51 -8.79 5.36 -12.56
CA ALA A 51 -10.16 4.96 -12.84
C ALA A 51 -11.14 5.36 -11.73
N VAL A 52 -10.65 5.78 -10.56
CA VAL A 52 -11.45 6.17 -9.39
C VAL A 52 -11.40 7.68 -9.21
N ASP A 53 -12.53 8.35 -9.36
CA ASP A 53 -12.66 9.78 -9.00
C ASP A 53 -12.64 9.94 -7.47
N PRO A 54 -11.61 10.56 -6.86
CA PRO A 54 -11.50 10.71 -5.41
C PRO A 54 -12.73 11.40 -4.79
N ARG A 55 -13.42 12.29 -5.51
CA ARG A 55 -14.58 13.02 -5.00
C ARG A 55 -15.75 12.09 -4.65
N THR A 56 -15.82 10.93 -5.30
CA THR A 56 -16.85 9.91 -5.03
C THR A 56 -16.60 9.13 -3.75
N LEU A 57 -15.38 9.20 -3.19
CA LEU A 57 -15.00 8.52 -1.97
C LEU A 57 -15.36 9.30 -0.71
N ALA A 58 -15.59 10.60 -0.84
CA ALA A 58 -15.92 11.48 0.27
C ALA A 58 -17.31 11.20 0.85
N GLY A 59 -17.50 11.48 2.15
CA GLY A 59 -18.81 11.45 2.79
C GLY A 59 -19.36 10.05 3.12
N ARG A 60 -18.59 8.98 2.90
CA ARG A 60 -18.93 7.58 3.22
C ARG A 60 -18.75 7.26 4.72
N ARG A 61 -19.35 8.09 5.60
CA ARG A 61 -19.23 7.96 7.05
C ARG A 61 -19.74 6.60 7.53
N GLY A 62 -18.99 5.96 8.43
CA GLY A 62 -19.34 4.65 9.00
C GLY A 62 -18.88 3.44 8.18
N SER A 63 -18.41 3.63 6.94
CA SER A 63 -17.75 2.57 6.17
C SER A 63 -16.25 2.51 6.48
N SER A 64 -15.67 1.31 6.47
CA SER A 64 -14.21 1.18 6.58
C SER A 64 -13.53 1.73 5.31
N PRO A 65 -12.32 2.31 5.40
CA PRO A 65 -11.58 2.78 4.24
C PRO A 65 -11.35 1.70 3.18
N VAL A 66 -11.16 0.44 3.61
CA VAL A 66 -11.00 -0.71 2.74
C VAL A 66 -12.28 -0.95 1.94
N ALA A 67 -13.45 -0.96 2.59
CA ALA A 67 -14.72 -1.17 1.91
C ALA A 67 -15.00 -0.09 0.86
N VAL A 68 -14.74 1.18 1.21
CA VAL A 68 -14.91 2.32 0.29
C VAL A 68 -14.00 2.19 -0.93
N LEU A 69 -12.72 1.88 -0.73
CA LEU A 69 -11.76 1.74 -1.83
C LEU A 69 -12.04 0.49 -2.68
N ALA A 70 -12.41 -0.63 -2.05
CA ALA A 70 -12.77 -1.85 -2.76
C ALA A 70 -13.98 -1.67 -3.68
N GLU A 71 -15.05 -1.07 -3.16
CA GLU A 71 -16.25 -0.75 -3.95
C GLU A 71 -15.90 0.15 -5.15
N ALA A 72 -15.10 1.19 -4.93
CA ALA A 72 -14.67 2.10 -5.99
C ALA A 72 -13.80 1.43 -7.06
N LEU A 73 -13.00 0.43 -6.68
CA LEU A 73 -12.22 -0.39 -7.61
C LEU A 73 -13.06 -1.51 -8.26
N GLY A 74 -14.35 -1.64 -7.90
CA GLY A 74 -15.23 -2.70 -8.41
C GLY A 74 -14.89 -4.10 -7.88
N LEU A 75 -14.29 -4.18 -6.69
CA LEU A 75 -13.83 -5.43 -6.08
C LEU A 75 -14.78 -5.88 -4.97
N ALA A 76 -15.23 -7.13 -5.04
CA ALA A 76 -16.02 -7.78 -4.01
C ALA A 76 -15.08 -8.54 -3.03
N VAL A 77 -14.47 -7.80 -2.10
CA VAL A 77 -13.55 -8.35 -1.09
C VAL A 77 -14.15 -8.23 0.31
N ALA A 78 -13.81 -9.18 1.19
CA ALA A 78 -14.09 -9.08 2.62
C ALA A 78 -13.05 -8.15 3.27
N PRO A 79 -13.45 -7.07 3.99
CA PRO A 79 -12.51 -6.21 4.71
C PRO A 79 -11.63 -6.99 5.71
N GLU A 80 -12.18 -8.05 6.32
CA GLU A 80 -11.50 -8.89 7.30
C GLU A 80 -10.29 -9.63 6.68
N ASP A 81 -10.39 -10.05 5.42
CA ASP A 81 -9.27 -10.66 4.70
C ASP A 81 -8.14 -9.64 4.47
N VAL A 82 -8.50 -8.40 4.14
CA VAL A 82 -7.52 -7.31 3.98
C VAL A 82 -6.86 -6.98 5.32
N GLU A 83 -7.60 -6.99 6.42
CA GLU A 83 -7.08 -6.73 7.77
C GLU A 83 -6.11 -7.83 8.22
N LEU A 84 -6.42 -9.11 7.98
CA LEU A 84 -5.51 -10.23 8.25
C LEU A 84 -4.18 -10.07 7.51
N VAL A 85 -4.25 -9.77 6.21
CA VAL A 85 -3.03 -9.54 5.40
C VAL A 85 -2.29 -8.30 5.87
N ALA A 86 -2.99 -7.21 6.18
CA ALA A 86 -2.39 -5.96 6.66
C ALA A 86 -1.62 -6.15 7.97
N GLY A 87 -2.14 -6.99 8.88
CA GLY A 87 -1.50 -7.31 10.17
C GLY A 87 -0.10 -7.89 10.03
N CYS A 88 0.17 -8.61 8.94
CA CYS A 88 1.49 -9.17 8.64
C CYS A 88 2.08 -8.65 7.32
N TYR A 89 1.61 -7.54 6.75
CA TYR A 89 2.07 -7.12 5.43
C TYR A 89 3.54 -6.65 5.39
N GLN A 90 4.02 -6.02 6.47
CA GLN A 90 5.38 -5.50 6.51
C GLN A 90 6.42 -6.63 6.55
N PRO A 91 7.55 -6.54 5.81
CA PRO A 91 8.54 -7.64 5.71
C PRO A 91 9.16 -8.11 7.02
N HIS A 92 9.10 -7.29 8.08
CA HIS A 92 9.64 -7.62 9.40
C HIS A 92 8.60 -8.28 10.33
N THR A 93 7.38 -8.48 9.86
CA THR A 93 6.32 -9.18 10.60
C THR A 93 6.24 -10.63 10.14
N ALA A 94 6.07 -11.55 11.09
CA ALA A 94 5.85 -12.97 10.79
C ALA A 94 4.54 -13.14 10.00
N VAL A 95 4.60 -13.94 8.93
CA VAL A 95 3.43 -14.34 8.14
C VAL A 95 2.69 -15.44 8.90
N THR A 96 1.35 -15.41 8.86
CA THR A 96 0.53 -16.46 9.44
C THR A 96 -0.20 -17.25 8.34
N PRO A 97 -0.54 -18.53 8.57
CA PRO A 97 -1.32 -19.32 7.61
C PRO A 97 -2.65 -18.66 7.24
N GLU A 98 -3.33 -18.04 8.21
CA GLU A 98 -4.61 -17.37 7.99
C GLU A 98 -4.48 -16.17 7.04
N ALA A 99 -3.34 -15.47 7.08
CA ALA A 99 -3.06 -14.39 6.16
C ALA A 99 -2.72 -14.90 4.76
N ASP A 100 -2.05 -16.04 4.64
CA ASP A 100 -1.83 -16.69 3.34
C ASP A 100 -3.16 -17.15 2.71
N ASP A 101 -4.05 -17.75 3.50
CA ASP A 101 -5.40 -18.12 3.06
C ASP A 101 -6.22 -16.88 2.66
N ALA A 102 -6.08 -15.77 3.38
CA ALA A 102 -6.70 -14.49 3.03
C ALA A 102 -6.16 -13.95 1.69
N VAL A 103 -4.86 -14.05 1.43
CA VAL A 103 -4.30 -13.70 0.11
C VAL A 103 -4.94 -14.54 -0.99
N ALA A 104 -5.12 -15.85 -0.80
CA ALA A 104 -5.75 -16.71 -1.80
C ALA A 104 -7.19 -16.26 -2.12
N ARG A 105 -8.00 -15.92 -1.09
CA ARG A 105 -9.35 -15.38 -1.30
C ARG A 105 -9.36 -14.03 -2.01
N LEU A 106 -8.41 -13.14 -1.67
CA LEU A 106 -8.27 -11.84 -2.31
C LEU A 106 -7.82 -11.96 -3.77
N VAL A 107 -6.99 -12.94 -4.11
CA VAL A 107 -6.64 -13.26 -5.50
C VAL A 107 -7.89 -13.67 -6.27
N GLU A 108 -8.74 -14.53 -5.70
CA GLU A 108 -9.98 -14.91 -6.38
C GLU A 108 -10.96 -13.74 -6.57
N ALA A 109 -11.11 -12.90 -5.54
CA ALA A 109 -11.91 -11.68 -5.65
C ALA A 109 -11.38 -10.70 -6.72
N CYS A 110 -10.10 -10.80 -7.08
CA CYS A 110 -9.46 -10.01 -8.15
C CYS A 110 -9.50 -10.68 -9.53
N GLY A 111 -10.14 -11.85 -9.68
CA GLY A 111 -10.26 -12.58 -10.94
C GLY A 111 -9.38 -13.83 -11.05
N GLY A 112 -8.80 -14.30 -9.94
CA GLY A 112 -8.20 -15.64 -9.82
C GLY A 112 -6.79 -15.80 -10.38
N VAL A 113 -6.25 -14.78 -11.05
CA VAL A 113 -4.89 -14.82 -11.62
C VAL A 113 -3.91 -14.13 -10.67
N PRO A 114 -2.93 -14.84 -10.08
CA PRO A 114 -1.92 -14.24 -9.19
C PRO A 114 -0.81 -13.55 -10.01
N ASP A 115 -1.17 -12.48 -10.72
CA ASP A 115 -0.23 -11.63 -11.46
C ASP A 115 0.10 -10.32 -10.72
N GLU A 116 0.95 -9.49 -11.33
CA GLU A 116 1.33 -8.20 -10.74
C GLU A 116 0.16 -7.23 -10.63
N ARG A 117 -0.83 -7.31 -11.51
CA ARG A 117 -2.01 -6.43 -11.44
C ARG A 117 -2.85 -6.79 -10.22
N THR A 118 -3.12 -8.07 -10.02
CA THR A 118 -3.80 -8.59 -8.83
C THR A 118 -3.04 -8.24 -7.56
N ALA A 119 -1.72 -8.48 -7.52
CA ALA A 119 -0.90 -8.13 -6.36
C ALA A 119 -0.99 -6.63 -6.01
N ASN A 120 -0.96 -5.75 -7.00
CA ASN A 120 -1.01 -4.29 -6.77
C ASN A 120 -2.42 -3.79 -6.40
N ARG A 121 -3.50 -4.46 -6.85
CA ARG A 121 -4.87 -4.21 -6.34
C ARG A 121 -5.00 -4.60 -4.86
N ILE A 122 -4.54 -5.80 -4.50
CA ILE A 122 -4.51 -6.24 -3.10
C ILE A 122 -3.63 -5.28 -2.28
N GLY A 123 -2.47 -4.91 -2.81
CA GLY A 123 -1.56 -3.96 -2.19
C GLY A 123 -2.17 -2.57 -1.97
N LEU A 124 -3.07 -2.09 -2.84
CA LEU A 124 -3.82 -0.85 -2.63
C LEU A 124 -4.73 -0.94 -1.40
N LEU A 125 -5.51 -2.01 -1.29
CA LEU A 125 -6.43 -2.24 -0.18
C LEU A 125 -5.69 -2.39 1.16
N VAL A 126 -4.65 -3.22 1.17
CA VAL A 126 -3.83 -3.49 2.37
C VAL A 126 -3.13 -2.23 2.85
N GLN A 127 -2.56 -1.42 1.95
CA GLN A 127 -1.91 -0.17 2.32
C GLN A 127 -2.90 0.92 2.74
N ALA A 128 -4.11 0.93 2.18
CA ALA A 128 -5.16 1.85 2.58
C ALA A 128 -5.71 1.53 3.97
N CYS A 129 -5.71 0.27 4.40
CA CYS A 129 -6.31 -0.22 5.64
C CYS A 129 -5.95 0.61 6.89
N ALA A 130 -4.78 0.35 7.48
CA ALA A 130 -4.39 1.02 8.72
C ALA A 130 -4.06 2.50 8.51
N ALA A 131 -3.42 2.86 7.38
CA ALA A 131 -2.99 4.24 7.13
C ALA A 131 -4.17 5.20 6.95
N THR A 132 -5.21 4.80 6.20
CA THR A 132 -6.38 5.67 6.00
C THR A 132 -7.27 5.67 7.23
N ALA A 133 -7.37 4.55 7.96
CA ALA A 133 -8.05 4.54 9.26
C ALA A 133 -7.38 5.51 10.25
N ALA A 134 -6.05 5.56 10.29
CA ALA A 134 -5.29 6.52 11.09
C ALA A 134 -5.56 7.97 10.64
N LEU A 135 -5.61 8.25 9.33
CA LEU A 135 -6.00 9.57 8.81
C LEU A 135 -7.41 9.98 9.23
N VAL A 136 -8.39 9.07 9.12
CA VAL A 136 -9.78 9.30 9.55
C VAL A 136 -9.83 9.64 11.05
N ALA A 137 -8.97 8.99 11.85
CA ALA A 137 -8.83 9.27 13.28
C ALA A 137 -8.03 10.54 13.61
N GLY A 138 -7.55 11.29 12.61
CA GLY A 138 -6.78 12.53 12.80
C GLY A 138 -5.31 12.33 13.14
N VAL A 139 -4.76 11.13 12.91
CA VAL A 139 -3.34 10.83 13.14
C VAL A 139 -2.51 11.38 11.98
N HIS A 140 -1.52 12.21 12.32
CA HIS A 140 -0.62 12.84 11.37
C HIS A 140 0.86 12.72 11.82
N PRO A 141 1.75 12.12 11.01
CA PRO A 141 1.45 11.36 9.79
C PRO A 141 0.79 10.00 10.12
N PRO A 142 -0.05 9.45 9.22
CA PRO A 142 -0.70 8.14 9.44
C PRO A 142 0.29 6.97 9.39
N VAL A 143 1.42 7.17 8.71
CA VAL A 143 2.58 6.27 8.72
C VAL A 143 3.76 7.10 9.18
N PRO A 144 4.29 6.89 10.40
CA PRO A 144 5.31 7.77 10.97
C PRO A 144 6.68 7.61 10.36
N VAL A 145 7.00 6.40 9.88
CA VAL A 145 8.32 6.09 9.36
C VAL A 145 8.26 5.16 8.17
N THR A 146 9.28 5.25 7.33
CA THR A 146 9.60 4.24 6.32
C THR A 146 11.03 3.75 6.51
N ARG A 147 11.42 2.72 5.76
CA ARG A 147 12.78 2.16 5.80
C ARG A 147 13.44 2.26 4.44
N ARG A 148 14.74 2.53 4.43
CA ARG A 148 15.62 2.51 3.26
C ARG A 148 16.90 1.76 3.56
N VAL A 149 17.56 1.27 2.54
CA VAL A 149 18.92 0.74 2.62
C VAL A 149 19.85 1.84 2.12
N ALA A 150 20.78 2.29 2.97
CA ALA A 150 21.77 3.29 2.64
C ALA A 150 22.84 2.72 1.69
N PRO A 151 23.69 3.56 1.07
CA PRO A 151 24.71 3.09 0.12
C PRO A 151 25.74 2.13 0.71
N ASP A 152 25.93 2.17 2.04
CA ASP A 152 26.80 1.26 2.79
C ASP A 152 26.11 -0.06 3.19
N GLY A 153 24.86 -0.27 2.76
CA GLY A 153 24.04 -1.44 3.08
C GLY A 153 23.25 -1.33 4.40
N THR A 154 23.41 -0.24 5.15
CA THR A 154 22.74 -0.08 6.45
C THR A 154 21.25 0.20 6.28
N LEU A 155 20.40 -0.48 7.07
CA LEU A 155 18.98 -0.16 7.15
C LEU A 155 18.78 1.14 7.94
N VAL A 156 18.24 2.17 7.28
CA VAL A 156 17.91 3.45 7.90
C VAL A 156 16.40 3.59 8.03
N VAL A 157 15.97 4.13 9.19
CA VAL A 157 14.59 4.54 9.43
C VAL A 157 14.47 6.01 9.04
N VAL A 158 13.50 6.33 8.20
CA VAL A 158 13.26 7.68 7.69
C VAL A 158 11.93 8.17 8.26
N ASP A 159 11.99 9.29 8.97
CA ASP A 159 10.85 10.02 9.51
C ASP A 159 10.00 10.61 8.37
N LEU A 160 8.67 10.43 8.46
CA LEU A 160 7.69 10.92 7.47
C LEU A 160 6.83 12.09 7.99
N THR A 161 7.18 12.70 9.12
CA THR A 161 6.43 13.82 9.72
C THR A 161 6.19 14.95 8.73
N ASP A 162 7.24 15.38 8.02
CA ASP A 162 7.14 16.45 7.00
C ASP A 162 6.65 15.94 5.63
N HIS A 163 6.60 14.61 5.45
CA HIS A 163 6.25 13.96 4.18
C HIS A 163 5.31 12.77 4.43
N PRO A 164 4.07 13.01 4.93
CA PRO A 164 3.14 11.95 5.35
C PRO A 164 2.76 10.96 4.25
N PHE A 165 2.94 11.37 2.99
CA PHE A 165 2.70 10.57 1.79
C PHE A 165 3.99 10.21 1.05
N GLY A 166 5.15 10.29 1.71
CA GLY A 166 6.46 10.09 1.08
C GLY A 166 6.84 11.20 0.10
N LEU A 167 7.94 10.99 -0.61
CA LEU A 167 8.52 11.93 -1.58
C LEU A 167 9.26 11.16 -2.69
N GLY A 168 9.50 11.82 -3.83
CA GLY A 168 10.28 11.27 -4.93
C GLY A 168 9.57 10.12 -5.66
N ALA A 169 10.36 9.18 -6.20
CA ALA A 169 9.86 8.02 -6.96
C ALA A 169 8.86 7.17 -6.14
N HIS A 170 9.00 7.18 -4.81
CA HIS A 170 8.19 6.42 -3.87
C HIS A 170 7.10 7.25 -3.18
N ALA A 171 6.78 8.45 -3.69
CA ALA A 171 5.63 9.21 -3.21
C ALA A 171 4.34 8.40 -3.42
N CYS A 172 3.44 8.42 -2.44
CA CYS A 172 2.20 7.65 -2.45
C CYS A 172 1.30 8.11 -3.62
N PRO A 173 0.98 7.22 -4.57
CA PRO A 173 0.10 7.57 -5.69
C PRO A 173 -1.36 7.75 -5.25
N GLY A 174 -1.78 7.15 -4.12
CA GLY A 174 -3.14 7.22 -3.59
C GLY A 174 -3.39 8.37 -2.60
N ARG A 175 -2.54 9.42 -2.58
CA ARG A 175 -2.69 10.55 -1.64
C ARG A 175 -4.08 11.18 -1.72
N GLU A 176 -4.55 11.49 -2.92
CA GLU A 176 -5.84 12.15 -3.13
C GLU A 176 -7.01 11.26 -2.67
N HIS A 177 -6.96 9.97 -3.01
CA HIS A 177 -7.97 8.99 -2.59
C HIS A 177 -8.02 8.84 -1.07
N ALA A 178 -6.86 8.73 -0.41
CA ALA A 178 -6.78 8.61 1.05
C ALA A 178 -7.33 9.85 1.76
N LEU A 179 -7.00 11.05 1.28
CA LEU A 179 -7.52 12.31 1.83
C LEU A 179 -9.03 12.44 1.62
N ALA A 180 -9.54 12.04 0.45
CA ALA A 180 -10.97 12.06 0.17
C ALA A 180 -11.76 11.11 1.09
N ILE A 181 -11.26 9.89 1.30
CA ILE A 181 -11.85 8.93 2.26
C ILE A 181 -11.83 9.51 3.69
N ALA A 182 -10.73 10.14 4.09
CA ALA A 182 -10.61 10.74 5.42
C ALA A 182 -11.51 11.97 5.64
N GLY A 183 -12.10 12.53 4.58
CA GLY A 183 -12.97 13.71 4.66
C GLY A 183 -12.24 14.99 5.07
N GLY A 184 -10.91 15.02 5.00
CA GLY A 184 -10.08 16.17 5.36
C GLY A 184 -9.75 17.04 4.15
N PRO A 185 -9.77 18.38 4.26
CA PRO A 185 -9.38 19.26 3.17
C PRO A 185 -7.88 19.15 2.87
N THR A 186 -7.53 19.21 1.58
CA THR A 186 -6.25 19.72 1.11
C THR A 186 -6.07 21.14 1.64
N ARG A 187 -5.32 21.30 2.74
CA ARG A 187 -4.72 22.59 3.10
C ARG A 187 -3.27 22.60 2.67
#